data_AF-A0A6A4UAP4-F1
#
_entry.id   AF-A0A6A4UAP4-F1
#
_cell.length_a   1.000
_cell.length_b   1.000
_cell.length_c   1.000
_cell.angle_alpha   90.00
_cell.angle_beta   90.00
_cell.angle_gamma   90.00
#
_symmetry.space_group_name_H-M   'P 1'
#
loop_
_entity.id
_entity.type
_entity.pdbx_description
1 polymer ?
#
loop_
_entity_poly.entity_id
_entity_poly.type
_entity_poly.pdbx_seq_one_letter_code
_entity_poly.pdbx_strand_id
1 'polypeptide(L)' 'TIIEKRKKLIKSLIDEARTKNHVIEVETNELVTIILGFIRLVILEWRMGGFSFSLSQRGKKAVSTIEKLLTIK' A
#
# COMPACT_ATOMS: atom_id res chain seq x y z
N THR A 1 -17.84 -0.12 -5.67
CA THR A 1 -17.71 0.44 -4.30
C THR A 1 -16.44 1.29 -4.21
N ILE A 2 -16.26 2.06 -3.12
CA ILE A 2 -15.00 2.80 -2.86
C ILE A 2 -13.79 1.85 -2.82
N ILE A 3 -13.98 0.64 -2.29
CA ILE A 3 -12.93 -0.39 -2.21
C ILE A 3 -12.46 -0.81 -3.60
N GLU A 4 -13.37 -1.10 -4.52
CA GLU A 4 -13.02 -1.53 -5.87
C GLU A 4 -12.33 -0.42 -6.68
N LYS A 5 -12.73 0.84 -6.50
CA LYS A 5 -12.02 1.99 -7.11
C LYS A 5 -10.57 2.07 -6.63
N ARG A 6 -10.32 1.90 -5.32
CA ARG A 6 -8.97 1.93 -4.74
C ARG A 6 -8.12 0.74 -5.18
N LYS A 7 -8.70 -0.46 -5.26
CA LYS A 7 -8.03 -1.65 -5.81
C LYS A 7 -7.58 -1.41 -7.24
N LYS A 8 -8.47 -0.92 -8.11
CA LYS A 8 -8.14 -0.62 -9.52
C LYS A 8 -7.00 0.40 -9.65
N LEU A 9 -7.02 1.46 -8.84
CA LEU A 9 -5.95 2.46 -8.85
C LEU A 9 -4.59 1.88 -8.46
N ILE A 10 -4.54 1.11 -7.37
CA ILE A 10 -3.28 0.50 -6.92
C ILE A 10 -2.80 -0.53 -7.94
N LYS A 11 -3.72 -1.33 -8.49
CA LYS A 11 -3.42 -2.28 -9.55
C LYS A 11 -2.77 -1.62 -10.76
N SER A 12 -3.36 -0.52 -11.27
CA SER A 12 -2.79 0.19 -12.42
C SER A 12 -1.39 0.75 -12.14
N LEU A 13 -1.13 1.22 -10.92
CA LEU A 13 0.21 1.70 -10.52
C LEU A 13 1.25 0.58 -10.48
N ILE A 14 0.87 -0.60 -9.96
CA ILE A 14 1.74 -1.78 -9.94
C ILE A 14 2.02 -2.28 -11.35
N ASP A 15 0.98 -2.39 -12.18
CA ASP A 15 1.11 -2.86 -13.56
C ASP A 15 2.02 -1.91 -14.36
N GLU A 16 1.89 -0.58 -14.19
CA GLU A 16 2.79 0.39 -14.80
C GLU A 16 4.24 0.22 -14.30
N ALA A 17 4.45 0.09 -12.99
CA ALA A 17 5.78 -0.07 -12.42
C ALA A 17 6.45 -1.40 -12.85
N ARG A 18 5.67 -2.45 -13.09
CA ARG A 18 6.17 -3.74 -13.60
C ARG A 18 6.66 -3.65 -15.04
N THR A 19 5.98 -2.88 -15.91
CA THR A 19 6.48 -2.65 -17.29
C THR A 19 7.86 -2.00 -17.35
N LYS A 20 8.28 -1.36 -16.24
CA LYS A 20 9.59 -0.73 -16.06
C LYS A 20 10.58 -1.61 -15.29
N ASN A 21 10.26 -2.89 -15.04
CA ASN A 21 11.05 -3.84 -14.22
C ASN A 21 11.41 -3.34 -12.80
N HIS A 22 10.59 -2.46 -12.23
CA HIS A 22 10.84 -1.88 -10.89
C HIS A 22 10.19 -2.64 -9.74
N VAL A 23 9.41 -3.70 -10.01
CA VAL A 23 8.61 -4.41 -9.00
C VAL A 23 8.89 -5.91 -9.03
N ILE A 24 8.96 -6.51 -7.84
CA ILE A 24 9.11 -7.98 -7.66
C ILE A 24 8.06 -8.79 -8.43
N GLU A 25 8.45 -9.98 -8.86
CA GLU A 25 7.58 -10.90 -9.61
C GLU A 25 6.63 -11.65 -8.66
N VAL A 26 5.50 -11.01 -8.34
CA VAL A 26 4.42 -11.53 -7.47
C VAL A 26 3.06 -11.28 -8.13
N GLU A 27 2.05 -12.11 -7.85
CA GLU A 27 0.69 -11.92 -8.35
C GLU A 27 0.12 -10.54 -7.95
N THR A 28 -0.38 -9.77 -8.94
CA THR A 28 -0.73 -8.35 -8.74
C THR A 28 -1.89 -8.17 -7.77
N ASN A 29 -2.92 -9.00 -7.81
CA ASN A 29 -4.11 -8.83 -6.97
C ASN A 29 -3.81 -9.13 -5.49
N GLU A 30 -2.95 -10.11 -5.20
CA GLU A 30 -2.44 -10.38 -3.86
C GLU A 30 -1.62 -9.20 -3.34
N LEU A 31 -0.76 -8.64 -4.19
CA LEU A 31 0.04 -7.45 -3.85
C LEU A 31 -0.85 -6.24 -3.53
N VAL A 32 -1.88 -6.00 -4.35
CA VAL A 32 -2.90 -4.96 -4.10
C VAL A 32 -3.59 -5.19 -2.76
N THR A 33 -3.91 -6.44 -2.44
CA THR A 33 -4.58 -6.81 -1.18
C THR A 33 -3.69 -6.54 0.02
N ILE A 34 -2.40 -6.91 -0.04
CA ILE A 34 -1.42 -6.64 1.02
C ILE A 34 -1.26 -5.14 1.25
N ILE A 35 -1.05 -4.35 0.19
CA ILE A 35 -0.90 -2.89 0.28
C ILE A 35 -2.12 -2.24 0.92
N LEU A 36 -3.31 -2.59 0.43
CA LEU A 36 -4.56 -2.07 0.96
C LEU A 36 -4.81 -2.50 2.40
N GLY A 37 -4.47 -3.75 2.74
CA GLY A 37 -4.57 -4.29 4.09
C GLY A 37 -3.69 -3.50 5.06
N PHE A 38 -2.44 -3.25 4.69
CA PHE A 38 -1.52 -2.50 5.54
C PHE A 38 -1.96 -1.04 5.74
N ILE A 39 -2.39 -0.36 4.68
CA ILE A 39 -2.93 1.02 4.79
C ILE A 39 -4.16 1.04 5.72
N ARG A 40 -5.06 0.06 5.59
CA ARG A 40 -6.24 -0.04 6.46
C ARG A 40 -5.86 -0.31 7.91
N LEU A 41 -4.87 -1.16 8.16
CA LEU A 41 -4.39 -1.46 9.51
C LEU A 41 -3.86 -0.18 10.18
N VAL A 42 -3.03 0.60 9.49
CA VAL A 42 -2.52 1.89 10.01
C VAL A 42 -3.64 2.84 10.39
N ILE A 43 -4.68 2.96 9.56
CA ILE A 43 -5.83 3.83 9.84
C ILE A 43 -6.64 3.29 11.02
N LEU A 44 -6.80 1.96 11.11
CA LEU A 44 -7.51 1.33 12.21
C LEU A 44 -6.78 1.54 13.53
N GLU A 45 -5.47 1.29 13.59
CA GLU A 45 -4.61 1.56 14.74
C GLU A 45 -4.73 3.02 15.19
N TRP A 46 -4.73 3.96 14.24
CA TRP A 46 -4.87 5.38 14.52
C TRP A 46 -6.21 5.73 15.16
N ARG A 47 -7.30 5.17 14.62
CA ARG A 47 -8.66 5.37 15.16
C ARG A 47 -8.82 4.73 16.54
N MET A 48 -8.37 3.49 16.70
CA MET A 48 -8.48 2.73 17.95
C MET A 48 -7.62 3.33 19.06
N GLY A 49 -6.47 3.91 18.70
CA GLY A 49 -5.62 4.65 19.62
C GLY A 49 -6.13 6.06 19.95
N GLY A 50 -7.39 6.40 19.65
CA GLY A 50 -7.95 7.72 19.94
C GLY A 50 -7.21 8.86 19.23
N PHE A 51 -6.68 8.61 18.03
CA PHE A 51 -5.91 9.57 17.24
C PHE A 51 -4.59 10.03 17.91
N SER A 52 -4.04 9.22 18.81
CA SER A 52 -2.87 9.53 19.66
C SER A 52 -1.52 9.72 18.94
N PHE A 53 -1.43 9.41 17.65
CA PHE A 53 -0.20 9.61 16.88
C PHE A 53 -0.45 10.35 15.56
N SER A 54 0.61 10.94 15.00
CA SER A 54 0.55 11.62 13.70
C SER A 54 0.35 10.61 12.57
N LEU A 55 -0.86 10.57 12.02
CA LEU A 55 -1.20 9.71 10.88
C LEU A 55 -0.32 9.99 9.67
N SER A 56 0.03 11.27 9.42
CA SER A 56 0.89 11.66 8.31
C SER A 56 2.29 11.05 8.45
N GLN A 57 2.91 11.15 9.63
CA GLN A 57 4.22 10.55 9.89
C GLN A 57 4.19 9.02 9.78
N ARG A 58 3.19 8.38 10.40
CA ARG A 58 3.04 6.92 10.34
C ARG A 58 2.74 6.42 8.92
N GLY A 59 1.95 7.16 8.16
CA GLY A 59 1.62 6.91 6.76
C GLY A 59 2.84 7.00 5.85
N LYS A 60 3.68 8.04 6.00
CA LYS A 60 4.97 8.13 5.28
C LYS A 60 5.85 6.91 5.53
N LYS A 61 5.95 6.46 6.79
CA LYS A 61 6.69 5.23 7.13
C LYS A 61 6.08 3.99 6.48
N ALA A 62 4.75 3.88 6.46
CA ALA A 62 4.04 2.76 5.84
C ALA A 62 4.32 2.68 4.32
N VAL A 63 4.17 3.81 3.61
CA VAL A 63 4.44 3.89 2.17
C VAL A 63 5.90 3.58 1.85
N SER A 64 6.85 4.15 2.60
CA SER A 64 8.28 3.83 2.42
C SER A 64 8.61 2.36 2.68
N THR A 65 7.91 1.72 3.63
CA THR A 65 8.07 0.29 3.89
C THR A 65 7.54 -0.54 2.72
N ILE A 66 6.35 -0.22 2.21
CA ILE A 66 5.79 -0.86 1.02
C ILE A 66 6.77 -0.71 -0.15
N GLU A 67 7.23 0.50 -0.44
CA GLU A 67 8.16 0.77 -1.53
C GLU A 67 9.41 -0.12 -1.46
N LYS A 68 10.05 -0.22 -0.29
CA LYS A 68 11.23 -1.07 -0.06
C LYS A 68 10.96 -2.56 -0.22
N LEU A 69 9.76 -3.03 0.09
CA LEU A 69 9.38 -4.43 -0.08
C LEU A 69 9.10 -4.78 -1.55
N LEU A 70 8.65 -3.79 -2.33
CA LEU A 70 8.24 -3.99 -3.72
C LEU A 70 9.38 -3.78 -4.72
N THR A 71 10.34 -2.92 -4.42
CA THR A 71 11.41 -2.58 -5.35
C THR A 71 12.47 -3.69 -5.42
N ILE A 72 12.80 -4.07 -6.66
CA ILE A 72 13.99 -4.88 -6.96
C ILE A 72 15.19 -3.93 -6.83
N LYS A 73 16.26 -4.37 -6.15
CA LYS A 73 17.51 -3.63 -6.08
C LYS A 73 18.31 -3.73 -7.38
#